data_AF-A0A024GPF5-F1
#
_entry.id   AF-A0A024GPF5-F1
#
_cell.length_a   1.000
_cell.length_b   1.000
_cell.length_c   1.000
_cell.angle_alpha   90.00
_cell.angle_beta   90.00
_cell.angle_gamma   90.00
#
_symmetry.space_group_name_H-M   'P 1'
#
loop_
_entity.id
_entity.type
_entity.pdbx_description
1 polymer ?
#
loop_
_entity_poly.entity_id
_entity_poly.type
_entity_poly.pdbx_seq_one_letter_code
_entity_poly.pdbx_strand_id
1 'polypeptide(L)'
;MGASDRTAGMLVLSITSFLYSYYTIWVILTPFIDSDHPVQRLFAPYHFALVLPAIVLVLLFTIAVTYIGTVMIQSKPHHLSTNRS
;
A
#
# COMPACT_ATOMS: atom_id res chain seq x y z
N MET A 1 7.09 4.03 -33.29
CA MET A 1 6.82 3.52 -31.93
C MET A 1 6.47 4.73 -31.07
N GLY A 2 5.23 4.89 -30.58
CA GLY A 2 4.91 6.08 -29.76
C GLY A 2 3.44 6.47 -29.64
N ALA A 3 2.57 6.04 -30.55
CA ALA A 3 1.13 6.26 -30.41
C ALA A 3 0.48 5.22 -29.47
N SER A 4 0.87 3.95 -29.59
CA SER A 4 0.33 2.86 -28.77
C SER A 4 0.67 3.03 -27.28
N ASP A 5 1.91 3.40 -26.98
CA ASP A 5 2.37 3.58 -25.59
C ASP A 5 1.70 4.77 -24.90
N ARG A 6 1.44 5.86 -25.65
CA ARG A 6 0.70 7.04 -25.14
C ARG A 6 -0.76 6.72 -24.84
N THR A 7 -1.43 5.97 -25.71
CA THR A 7 -2.82 5.54 -25.48
C THR A 7 -2.91 4.59 -24.28
N ALA A 8 -1.98 3.63 -24.19
CA ALA A 8 -1.90 2.74 -23.04
C ALA A 8 -1.67 3.52 -21.73
N GLY A 9 -0.74 4.47 -21.74
CA GLY A 9 -0.49 5.36 -20.61
C GLY A 9 -1.73 6.17 -20.22
N MET A 10 -2.45 6.74 -21.19
CA MET A 10 -3.66 7.52 -20.93
C MET A 10 -4.80 6.66 -20.36
N LEU A 11 -4.97 5.43 -20.85
CA LEU A 11 -5.93 4.47 -20.30
C LEU A 11 -5.57 4.09 -18.87
N VAL A 12 -4.32 3.73 -18.62
CA VAL A 12 -3.84 3.35 -17.27
C VAL A 12 -4.01 4.50 -16.28
N LEU A 13 -3.67 5.74 -16.68
CA LEU A 13 -3.85 6.93 -15.84
C LEU A 13 -5.32 7.19 -15.54
N SER A 14 -6.19 7.10 -16.55
CA SER A 14 -7.63 7.31 -16.38
C SER A 14 -8.22 6.26 -15.44
N ILE A 15 -7.94 4.98 -15.68
CA ILE A 15 -8.40 3.85 -14.86
C ILE A 15 -7.90 4.02 -13.42
N THR A 16 -6.60 4.29 -13.24
CA THR A 16 -6.00 4.49 -11.91
C THR A 16 -6.65 5.66 -11.18
N SER A 17 -6.89 6.78 -11.86
CA SER A 17 -7.55 7.96 -11.28
C SER A 17 -8.98 7.65 -10.80
N PHE A 18 -9.74 6.90 -11.60
CA PHE A 18 -11.08 6.43 -11.22
C PHE A 18 -11.04 5.50 -10.00
N LEU A 19 -10.16 4.49 -10.02
CA LEU A 19 -9.97 3.56 -8.91
C LEU A 19 -9.54 4.27 -7.63
N TYR A 20 -8.60 5.21 -7.73
CA TYR A 20 -8.12 6.01 -6.61
C TYR A 20 -9.23 6.88 -6.01
N SER A 21 -10.00 7.55 -6.87
CA SER A 21 -11.12 8.39 -6.43
C SER A 21 -12.20 7.55 -5.75
N TYR A 22 -12.56 6.40 -6.33
CA TYR A 22 -13.51 5.45 -5.74
C TYR A 22 -13.04 4.96 -4.37
N TYR A 23 -11.77 4.57 -4.27
CA TYR A 23 -11.18 4.11 -3.01
C TYR A 23 -11.14 5.22 -1.95
N THR A 24 -10.74 6.44 -2.33
CA THR A 24 -10.67 7.60 -1.43
C THR A 24 -12.06 7.97 -0.91
N ILE A 25 -13.04 8.06 -1.80
CA ILE A 25 -14.43 8.35 -1.46
C ILE A 25 -14.98 7.25 -0.54
N TRP A 26 -14.70 5.99 -0.83
CA TRP A 26 -15.12 4.85 -0.01
C TRP A 26 -14.51 4.87 1.40
N VAL A 27 -13.20 5.09 1.52
CA VAL A 27 -12.50 5.19 2.81
C VAL A 27 -13.00 6.36 3.64
N ILE A 28 -13.24 7.52 3.02
CA ILE A 28 -13.72 8.73 3.71
C ILE A 28 -15.19 8.61 4.09
N LEU A 29 -16.08 8.10 3.22
CA LEU A 29 -17.52 8.01 3.51
C LEU A 29 -17.86 6.94 4.55
N THR A 30 -17.10 5.84 4.61
CA THR A 30 -17.35 4.73 5.54
C THR A 30 -17.52 5.17 7.02
N PRO A 31 -16.64 6.02 7.61
CA PRO A 31 -16.83 6.48 9.00
C PRO A 31 -18.01 7.46 9.19
N PHE A 32 -18.60 7.99 8.12
CA PHE A 32 -19.76 8.90 8.21
C PHE A 32 -21.11 8.18 8.04
N ILE A 33 -21.11 6.88 7.72
CA ILE A 33 -22.33 6.07 7.58
C ILE A 33 -22.53 5.26 8.86
N ASP A 34 -23.61 5.57 9.59
CA ASP A 34 -23.97 4.91 10.84
C ASP A 34 -24.34 3.43 10.67
N SER A 35 -24.02 2.64 11.70
CA SER A 35 -24.06 1.16 11.72
C SER A 35 -25.45 0.53 11.81
N ASP A 36 -26.52 1.33 11.74
CA ASP A 36 -27.86 0.95 12.22
C ASP A 36 -28.91 0.84 11.09
N HIS A 37 -28.53 0.30 9.94
CA HIS A 37 -29.44 0.17 8.79
C HIS A 37 -29.40 -1.20 8.11
N PRO A 38 -30.58 -1.80 7.78
CA PRO A 38 -30.71 -3.12 7.12
C PRO A 38 -30.14 -3.21 5.69
N VAL A 39 -29.57 -2.14 5.14
CA VAL A 39 -28.83 -2.13 3.86
C VAL A 39 -27.47 -2.83 3.94
N GLN A 40 -27.02 -3.22 5.13
CA GLN A 40 -25.79 -3.98 5.39
C GLN A 40 -25.77 -5.40 4.77
N ARG A 41 -26.91 -5.89 4.25
CA ARG A 41 -26.99 -7.15 3.48
C ARG A 41 -26.70 -6.99 1.98
N LEU A 42 -26.80 -5.77 1.44
CA LEU A 42 -26.50 -5.47 0.04
C LEU A 42 -25.09 -4.88 -0.15
N PHE A 43 -24.54 -4.27 0.90
CA PHE A 43 -23.18 -3.76 0.92
C PHE A 43 -22.25 -4.77 1.59
N ALA A 44 -21.21 -5.20 0.87
CA ALA A 44 -20.16 -6.07 1.42
C ALA A 44 -19.65 -5.52 2.77
N PRO A 45 -19.40 -6.39 3.77
CA PRO A 45 -19.17 -5.99 5.14
C PRO A 45 -18.04 -4.95 5.26
N TYR A 46 -18.33 -3.90 6.04
CA TYR A 46 -17.45 -2.79 6.46
C TYR A 46 -16.03 -3.20 6.87
N HIS A 47 -15.82 -4.46 7.23
CA HIS A 47 -14.52 -5.04 7.53
C HIS A 47 -13.51 -4.79 6.39
N PHE A 48 -13.91 -4.90 5.13
CA PHE A 48 -12.99 -4.70 4.01
C PHE A 48 -12.51 -3.24 3.87
N ALA A 49 -13.28 -2.24 4.31
CA ALA A 49 -12.92 -0.83 4.23
C ALA A 49 -11.74 -0.45 5.12
N LEU A 50 -11.62 -1.09 6.27
CA LEU A 50 -10.53 -0.87 7.22
C LEU A 50 -9.38 -1.86 7.03
N VAL A 51 -9.69 -3.10 6.62
CA VAL A 51 -8.69 -4.15 6.43
C VAL A 51 -7.81 -3.89 5.20
N LEU A 52 -8.34 -3.30 4.12
CA LEU A 52 -7.53 -2.97 2.93
C LEU A 52 -6.35 -2.04 3.25
N PRO A 53 -6.57 -0.84 3.86
CA PRO A 53 -5.46 0.05 4.20
C PRO A 53 -4.56 -0.54 5.28
N ALA A 54 -5.11 -1.29 6.25
CA ALA A 54 -4.32 -1.95 7.28
C ALA A 54 -3.36 -3.00 6.70
N ILE A 55 -3.81 -3.85 5.77
CA ILE A 55 -2.97 -4.87 5.13
C ILE A 55 -1.84 -4.21 4.33
N VAL A 56 -2.14 -3.16 3.56
CA VAL A 56 -1.14 -2.43 2.77
C VAL A 56 -0.06 -1.82 3.67
N LEU A 57 -0.47 -1.21 4.78
CA LEU A 57 0.44 -0.60 5.74
C LEU A 57 1.35 -1.64 6.40
N VAL A 58 0.79 -2.78 6.83
CA VAL A 58 1.55 -3.89 7.42
C VAL A 58 2.54 -4.48 6.42
N LEU A 59 2.11 -4.69 5.17
CA LEU A 59 2.99 -5.18 4.10
C LEU A 59 4.17 -4.22 3.84
N LEU A 60 3.88 -2.93 3.66
CA LEU A 60 4.91 -1.91 3.46
C LEU A 60 5.90 -1.86 4.61
N PHE A 61 5.39 -1.87 5.85
CA PHE A 61 6.23 -1.84 7.04
C PHE A 61 7.12 -3.08 7.13
N THR A 62 6.56 -4.27 6.87
CA THR A 62 7.29 -5.53 6.88
C THR A 62 8.42 -5.52 5.84
N ILE A 63 8.13 -5.02 4.62
CA ILE A 63 9.13 -4.89 3.55
C ILE A 63 10.24 -3.92 3.97
N ALA A 64 9.90 -2.76 4.53
CA ALA A 64 10.86 -1.76 4.98
C ALA A 64 11.79 -2.30 6.08
N VAL A 65 11.22 -2.95 7.11
CA VAL A 65 11.98 -3.57 8.20
C VAL A 65 12.91 -4.67 7.69
N THR A 66 12.41 -5.53 6.80
CA THR A 66 13.21 -6.60 6.20
C THR A 66 14.37 -6.02 5.40
N TYR A 67 14.11 -4.99 4.58
CA TYR A 67 15.14 -4.32 3.80
C TYR A 67 16.24 -3.73 4.70
N ILE A 68 15.86 -2.97 5.72
CA ILE A 68 16.82 -2.39 6.68
C ILE A 68 17.63 -3.49 7.37
N GLY A 69 16.98 -4.56 7.84
CA GLY A 69 17.66 -5.70 8.46
C GLY A 69 18.70 -6.35 7.54
N THR A 70 18.36 -6.57 6.26
CA THR A 70 19.31 -7.14 5.28
C THR A 70 20.51 -6.24 5.02
N VAL A 71 20.33 -4.91 5.02
CA VAL A 71 21.42 -3.95 4.88
C VAL A 71 22.30 -3.92 6.13
N MET A 72 21.71 -3.97 7.33
CA MET A 72 22.45 -4.03 8.59
C MET A 72 23.32 -5.30 8.70
N ILE A 73 22.80 -6.45 8.25
CA ILE A 73 23.56 -7.72 8.27
C ILE A 73 24.73 -7.69 7.27
N GLN A 74 24.54 -7.03 6.12
CA GLN A 74 25.60 -6.86 5.12
C GLN A 74 26.67 -5.85 5.55
N SER A 75 26.32 -4.87 6.39
CA SER A 75 27.25 -3.82 6.85
C SER A 75 28.15 -4.27 8.02
N LYS A 76 28.65 -5.52 7.96
CA LYS A 76 29.71 -5.98 8.88
C LYS A 76 30.87 -4.97 8.87
N PRO A 77 31.20 -4.33 9.99
CA PRO A 77 32.34 -3.43 10.05
C PRO A 77 33.64 -4.24 9.93
N HIS A 78 34.29 -4.18 8.77
CA HIS A 78 35.62 -4.75 8.52
C HIS A 78 36.72 -3.85 9.11
N HIS A 79 36.70 -3.62 10.42
CA HIS A 79 37.73 -2.78 11.03
C HIS A 79 38.01 -3.09 12.50
N LEU A 80 38.34 -4.34 12.86
CA LEU A 80 38.93 -4.67 14.17
C LEU A 80 39.83 -5.93 14.13
N SER A 81 40.84 -6.00 13.24
CA SER A 81 41.95 -6.96 13.46
C SER A 81 43.33 -6.56 12.91
N THR A 82 43.52 -5.32 12.44
CA THR A 82 44.89 -4.79 12.27
C THR A 82 45.25 -4.06 13.56
N ASN A 83 46.44 -4.32 14.10
CA ASN A 83 46.97 -3.81 15.37
C ASN A 83 46.73 -4.68 16.62
N ARG A 84 47.41 -5.83 16.66
CA ARG A 84 48.25 -6.14 17.82
C ARG A 84 49.66 -6.51 17.35
N SER A 85 50.55 -5.56 17.63
CA SER A 85 52.01 -5.66 17.75
C SER A 85 52.45 -6.83 18.62
#